data_AF-A0A2C9JIJ3-F1
#
_entry.id   AF-A0A2C9JIJ3-F1
#
_cell.length_a   1.000
_cell.length_b   1.000
_cell.length_c   1.000
_cell.angle_alpha   90.00
_cell.angle_beta   90.00
_cell.angle_gamma   90.00
#
_symmetry.space_group_name_H-M   'P 1'
#
loop_
_entity.id
_entity.type
_entity.pdbx_description
1 polymer ?
#
loop_
_entity_poly.entity_id
_entity_poly.type
_entity_poly.pdbx_seq_one_letter_code
_entity_poly.pdbx_strand_id
1 'polypeptide(L)'
;MNGELKPKTFKYFSYGSNLLKERILINNPTAQVFGTGKLHGYHLKFDTPAGCGKSRWYGAAATVRPKEGSFVYGVIWDVHLEDMEKLDSQEAHYYPIEVEVEHDGQMVKCRTYEMQKKTTGYCLPSPHYKKVLIDGARQNGLPEEYVEYLESFEDNGVTKTPPNYRKVMDMVETFRNDEDNSNDADKYLKNSSSISKDQSVSRTVSCILSVKMSGEIQRNDHNSTFLYFSYGSNLMKERIQINNPTAEMYGVGKLTGWHLTYDVPLDYEPSQWYGASATIRPGGSNDYVYGVVWKINCEDMTYLDSQETKYKPIEVQIELSDGRLVKCRSYEMHQRTSGNHLPSPHYKEIIVRGAKQNNLPEDYIRYLEGFPDNGLASPPPNYLKVMDVVNRLASQSNNNS
;
A
#
# COMPACT_ATOMS: atom_id res chain seq x y z
N MET A 1 -37.14 4.55 4.54
CA MET A 1 -36.35 3.33 4.27
C MET A 1 -35.21 3.73 3.36
N ASN A 2 -34.05 4.07 3.92
CA ASN A 2 -32.86 4.34 3.13
C ASN A 2 -32.19 2.98 2.86
N GLY A 3 -32.44 2.42 1.69
CA GLY A 3 -31.67 1.27 1.22
C GLY A 3 -30.29 1.75 0.81
N GLU A 4 -29.27 1.47 1.62
CA GLU A 4 -27.88 1.62 1.20
C GLU A 4 -27.67 0.81 -0.08
N LEU A 5 -27.29 1.50 -1.16
CA LEU A 5 -26.85 0.87 -2.39
C LEU A 5 -25.55 0.13 -2.10
N LYS A 6 -25.62 -1.20 -1.98
CA LYS A 6 -24.41 -2.03 -1.88
C LYS A 6 -23.51 -1.74 -3.09
N PRO A 7 -22.21 -1.49 -2.88
CA PRO A 7 -21.28 -1.27 -3.97
C PRO A 7 -21.29 -2.48 -4.91
N LYS A 8 -21.22 -2.22 -6.21
CA LYS A 8 -21.15 -3.30 -7.20
C LYS A 8 -19.81 -4.03 -7.04
N THR A 9 -19.86 -5.35 -6.87
CA THR A 9 -18.68 -6.21 -6.77
C THR A 9 -18.53 -7.11 -7.98
N PHE A 10 -17.33 -7.64 -8.18
CA PHE A 10 -17.07 -8.77 -9.07
C PHE A 10 -16.39 -9.91 -8.29
N LYS A 11 -16.53 -11.14 -8.80
CA LYS A 11 -15.85 -12.30 -8.22
C LYS A 11 -14.44 -12.41 -8.77
N TYR A 12 -13.45 -12.44 -7.89
CA TYR A 12 -12.05 -12.66 -8.23
C TYR A 12 -11.58 -14.01 -7.69
N PHE A 13 -11.12 -14.91 -8.55
CA PHE A 13 -10.54 -16.20 -8.14
C PHE A 13 -9.02 -16.08 -8.03
N SER A 14 -8.49 -16.23 -6.81
CA SER A 14 -7.06 -16.25 -6.53
C SER A 14 -6.56 -17.68 -6.33
N TYR A 15 -5.37 -17.96 -6.84
CA TYR A 15 -4.68 -19.26 -6.73
C TYR A 15 -3.19 -19.10 -6.35
N GLY A 16 -2.76 -17.86 -6.08
CA GLY A 16 -1.38 -17.45 -5.84
C GLY A 16 -1.19 -16.80 -4.47
N SER A 17 -0.30 -15.82 -4.35
CA SER A 17 -0.08 -15.14 -3.05
C SER A 17 -1.35 -14.54 -2.43
N ASN A 18 -2.32 -14.14 -3.25
CA ASN A 18 -3.62 -13.63 -2.82
C ASN A 18 -4.57 -14.73 -2.30
N LEU A 19 -4.09 -15.97 -2.07
CA LEU A 19 -4.81 -16.92 -1.20
C LEU A 19 -4.83 -16.41 0.24
N LEU A 20 -3.77 -15.73 0.69
CA LEU A 20 -3.70 -15.19 2.04
C LEU A 20 -4.46 -13.86 2.12
N LYS A 21 -5.38 -13.75 3.09
CA LYS A 21 -6.24 -12.58 3.30
C LYS A 21 -5.41 -11.30 3.48
N GLU A 22 -4.40 -11.36 4.33
CA GLU A 22 -3.52 -10.24 4.61
C GLU A 22 -2.75 -9.80 3.36
N ARG A 23 -2.43 -10.74 2.46
CA ARG A 23 -1.76 -10.41 1.20
C ARG A 23 -2.66 -9.64 0.25
N ILE A 24 -3.91 -10.08 0.04
CA ILE A 24 -4.83 -9.42 -0.89
C ILE A 24 -5.26 -8.03 -0.37
N LEU A 25 -5.43 -7.89 0.95
CA LEU A 25 -5.88 -6.65 1.60
C LEU A 25 -4.85 -5.51 1.56
N ILE A 26 -3.55 -5.78 1.36
CA ILE A 26 -2.51 -4.75 1.15
C ILE A 26 -2.88 -3.79 0.01
N ASN A 27 -3.60 -4.32 -0.97
CA ASN A 27 -3.79 -3.71 -2.27
C ASN A 27 -5.27 -3.61 -2.68
N ASN A 28 -6.14 -4.37 -2.01
CA ASN A 28 -7.58 -4.44 -2.25
C ASN A 28 -8.27 -4.53 -0.87
N PRO A 29 -8.45 -3.41 -0.15
CA PRO A 29 -8.83 -3.42 1.27
C PRO A 29 -10.29 -3.83 1.47
N THR A 30 -11.09 -3.70 0.40
CA THR A 30 -12.50 -4.04 0.32
C THR A 30 -12.73 -5.53 0.04
N ALA A 31 -11.66 -6.31 -0.24
CA ALA A 31 -11.79 -7.70 -0.61
C ALA A 31 -12.37 -8.53 0.54
N GLN A 32 -13.50 -9.17 0.29
CA GLN A 32 -14.16 -10.06 1.24
C GLN A 32 -14.11 -11.49 0.73
N VAL A 33 -13.87 -12.46 1.61
CA VAL A 33 -13.91 -13.87 1.25
C VAL A 33 -15.34 -14.22 0.85
N PHE A 34 -15.53 -14.71 -0.38
CA PHE A 34 -16.78 -15.31 -0.82
C PHE A 34 -16.80 -16.80 -0.48
N GLY A 35 -15.69 -17.51 -0.71
CA GLY A 35 -15.53 -18.93 -0.39
C GLY A 35 -14.35 -19.55 -1.11
N THR A 36 -14.10 -20.84 -0.90
CA THR A 36 -13.10 -21.60 -1.67
C THR A 36 -13.71 -22.12 -2.96
N GLY A 37 -12.89 -22.35 -3.98
CA GLY A 37 -13.37 -22.85 -5.26
C GLY A 37 -12.38 -23.73 -5.99
N LYS A 38 -12.89 -24.55 -6.90
CA LYS A 38 -12.12 -25.48 -7.75
C LYS A 38 -12.24 -25.09 -9.21
N LEU A 39 -11.14 -24.68 -9.80
CA LEU A 39 -11.03 -24.38 -11.23
C LEU A 39 -10.61 -25.63 -12.00
N HIS A 40 -11.49 -26.17 -12.82
CA HIS A 40 -11.23 -27.37 -13.64
C HIS A 40 -10.55 -27.04 -14.97
N GLY A 41 -9.79 -27.99 -15.49
CA GLY A 41 -9.11 -27.86 -16.78
C GLY A 41 -7.84 -26.99 -16.74
N TYR A 42 -7.37 -26.65 -15.54
CA TYR A 42 -6.14 -25.88 -15.32
C TYR A 42 -5.22 -26.60 -14.34
N HIS A 43 -3.93 -26.31 -14.41
CA HIS A 43 -2.96 -26.69 -13.39
C HIS A 43 -2.13 -25.49 -12.98
N LEU A 44 -1.64 -25.54 -11.74
CA LEU A 44 -0.75 -24.54 -11.17
C LEU A 44 0.66 -24.71 -11.75
N LYS A 45 1.29 -23.58 -12.09
CA LYS A 45 2.72 -23.47 -12.40
C LYS A 45 3.32 -22.29 -11.66
N PHE A 46 4.64 -22.28 -11.56
CA PHE A 46 5.40 -21.12 -11.10
C PHE A 46 6.17 -20.56 -12.29
N ASP A 47 6.07 -19.25 -12.49
CA ASP A 47 6.71 -18.59 -13.60
C ASP A 47 7.20 -17.18 -13.26
N THR A 48 8.06 -16.60 -14.11
CA THR A 48 8.52 -15.22 -13.94
C THR A 48 8.73 -14.48 -15.27
N PRO A 49 8.14 -13.28 -15.44
CA PRO A 49 8.34 -12.44 -16.62
C PRO A 49 9.72 -11.76 -16.66
N ALA A 50 10.37 -11.61 -15.50
CA ALA A 50 11.58 -10.79 -15.32
C ALA A 50 12.85 -11.61 -15.04
N GLY A 51 12.75 -12.95 -14.97
CA GLY A 51 13.81 -13.85 -14.49
C GLY A 51 13.90 -13.88 -12.95
N CYS A 52 14.56 -14.90 -12.38
CA CYS A 52 14.55 -15.15 -10.93
C CYS A 52 15.08 -13.99 -10.07
N GLY A 53 16.13 -13.30 -10.52
CA GLY A 53 16.83 -12.28 -9.73
C GLY A 53 16.14 -10.91 -9.67
N LYS A 54 15.16 -10.63 -10.55
CA LYS A 54 14.48 -9.34 -10.65
C LYS A 54 13.06 -9.36 -10.07
N SER A 55 12.59 -10.51 -9.63
CA SER A 55 11.28 -10.67 -9.00
C SER A 55 11.27 -10.04 -7.60
N ARG A 56 10.21 -9.31 -7.24
CA ARG A 56 10.00 -8.79 -5.87
C ARG A 56 9.73 -9.89 -4.83
N TRP A 57 9.53 -11.12 -5.31
CA TRP A 57 9.45 -12.33 -4.50
C TRP A 57 10.78 -13.12 -4.48
N TYR A 58 11.82 -12.63 -5.17
CA TYR A 58 13.10 -13.32 -5.38
C TYR A 58 12.96 -14.75 -5.92
N GLY A 59 11.90 -14.99 -6.69
CA GLY A 59 11.55 -16.29 -7.26
C GLY A 59 10.34 -16.18 -8.17
N ALA A 60 9.95 -17.31 -8.74
CA ALA A 60 8.77 -17.42 -9.57
C ALA A 60 7.47 -17.25 -8.77
N ALA A 61 6.44 -16.70 -9.40
CA ALA A 61 5.11 -16.53 -8.83
C ALA A 61 4.11 -17.47 -9.53
N ALA A 62 2.97 -17.71 -8.90
CA ALA A 62 1.97 -18.66 -9.40
C ALA A 62 1.32 -18.17 -10.71
N THR A 63 1.11 -19.07 -11.66
CA THR A 63 0.24 -18.89 -12.83
C THR A 63 -0.56 -20.16 -13.03
N VAL A 64 -1.75 -20.06 -13.61
CA VAL A 64 -2.47 -21.24 -14.13
C VAL A 64 -2.17 -21.46 -15.61
N ARG A 65 -2.28 -22.71 -16.06
CA ARG A 65 -2.20 -23.08 -17.47
C ARG A 65 -3.25 -24.15 -17.80
N PRO A 66 -3.89 -24.10 -18.97
CA PRO A 66 -4.80 -25.15 -19.39
C PRO A 66 -4.13 -26.53 -19.37
N LYS A 67 -4.80 -27.51 -18.75
CA LYS A 67 -4.45 -28.93 -18.77
C LYS A 67 -5.69 -29.75 -18.43
N GLU A 68 -6.13 -30.53 -19.40
CA GLU A 68 -7.29 -31.41 -19.28
C GLU A 68 -7.14 -32.39 -18.11
N GLY A 69 -8.26 -32.65 -17.41
CA GLY A 69 -8.29 -33.52 -16.23
C GLY A 69 -7.58 -32.97 -14.99
N SER A 70 -6.99 -31.77 -15.05
CA SER A 70 -6.35 -31.11 -13.90
C SER A 70 -7.29 -30.09 -13.25
N PHE A 71 -6.96 -29.70 -12.02
CA PHE A 71 -7.69 -28.63 -11.32
C PHE A 71 -6.76 -27.80 -10.43
N VAL A 72 -7.24 -26.63 -10.05
CA VAL A 72 -6.58 -25.70 -9.13
C VAL A 72 -7.60 -25.28 -8.07
N TYR A 73 -7.28 -25.49 -6.79
CA TYR A 73 -8.06 -24.90 -5.71
C TYR A 73 -7.59 -23.47 -5.45
N GLY A 74 -8.53 -22.63 -5.05
CA GLY A 74 -8.26 -21.24 -4.73
C GLY A 74 -9.32 -20.60 -3.86
N VAL A 75 -9.22 -19.29 -3.69
CA VAL A 75 -10.19 -18.49 -2.93
C VAL A 75 -10.91 -17.54 -3.89
N ILE A 76 -12.23 -17.50 -3.80
CA ILE A 76 -13.08 -16.55 -4.48
C ILE A 76 -13.27 -15.36 -3.54
N TRP A 77 -13.01 -14.16 -4.04
CA TRP A 77 -13.17 -12.89 -3.34
C TRP A 77 -14.28 -12.07 -3.97
N ASP A 78 -15.06 -11.38 -3.14
CA ASP A 78 -15.86 -10.24 -3.54
C ASP A 78 -14.98 -8.98 -3.51
N VAL A 79 -14.79 -8.35 -4.67
CA VAL A 79 -13.97 -7.14 -4.82
C VAL A 79 -14.82 -6.04 -5.45
N HIS A 80 -14.73 -4.81 -4.96
CA HIS A 80 -15.46 -3.68 -5.52
C HIS A 80 -15.03 -3.42 -6.98
N LEU A 81 -15.98 -3.09 -7.86
CA LEU A 81 -15.68 -2.78 -9.27
C LEU A 81 -14.67 -1.62 -9.43
N GLU A 82 -14.68 -0.66 -8.51
CA GLU A 82 -13.75 0.47 -8.49
C GLU A 82 -12.29 0.05 -8.25
N ASP A 83 -12.07 -1.12 -7.65
CA ASP A 83 -10.74 -1.69 -7.42
C ASP A 83 -10.27 -2.57 -8.59
N MET A 84 -11.09 -2.77 -9.63
CA MET A 84 -10.76 -3.61 -10.79
C MET A 84 -9.53 -3.08 -11.55
N GLU A 85 -9.48 -1.77 -11.84
CA GLU A 85 -8.32 -1.17 -12.51
C GLU A 85 -7.06 -1.23 -11.65
N LYS A 86 -7.21 -1.16 -10.31
CA LYS A 86 -6.08 -1.31 -9.39
C LYS A 86 -5.53 -2.74 -9.46
N LEU A 87 -6.40 -3.74 -9.48
CA LEU A 87 -6.03 -5.15 -9.56
C LEU A 87 -5.36 -5.46 -10.91
N ASP A 88 -5.88 -4.91 -12.01
CA ASP A 88 -5.25 -5.01 -13.34
C ASP A 88 -3.87 -4.31 -13.38
N SER A 89 -3.72 -3.15 -12.74
CA SER A 89 -2.44 -2.42 -12.69
C SER A 89 -1.37 -3.12 -11.84
N GLN A 90 -1.78 -3.89 -10.83
CA GLN A 90 -0.89 -4.68 -9.99
C GLN A 90 -0.35 -5.91 -10.72
N GLU A 91 -1.19 -6.51 -11.55
CA GLU A 91 -0.90 -7.73 -12.28
C GLU A 91 -0.34 -7.43 -13.68
N ALA A 92 0.48 -6.38 -13.85
CA ALA A 92 0.99 -5.87 -15.14
C ALA A 92 1.71 -6.91 -16.04
N HIS A 93 2.01 -8.09 -15.52
CA HIS A 93 2.61 -9.22 -16.26
C HIS A 93 1.65 -10.39 -16.51
N TYR A 94 0.42 -10.26 -16.04
CA TYR A 94 -0.68 -11.16 -16.28
C TYR A 94 -1.72 -10.46 -17.14
N TYR A 95 -2.52 -11.25 -17.85
CA TYR A 95 -3.73 -10.77 -18.49
C TYR A 95 -4.94 -11.33 -17.75
N PRO A 96 -6.01 -10.54 -17.60
CA PRO A 96 -7.24 -11.01 -17.00
C PRO A 96 -7.92 -12.03 -17.93
N ILE A 97 -8.37 -13.13 -17.35
CA ILE A 97 -9.22 -14.13 -18.00
C ILE A 97 -10.48 -14.33 -17.17
N GLU A 98 -11.53 -14.76 -17.84
CA GLU A 98 -12.79 -15.13 -17.22
C GLU A 98 -12.89 -16.65 -17.16
N VAL A 99 -13.20 -17.17 -15.98
CA VAL A 99 -13.25 -18.62 -15.71
C VAL A 99 -14.50 -18.97 -14.91
N GLU A 100 -14.97 -20.20 -15.07
CA GLU A 100 -15.99 -20.79 -14.22
C GLU A 100 -15.33 -21.63 -13.14
N VAL A 101 -15.61 -21.31 -11.88
CA VAL A 101 -15.03 -21.96 -10.71
C VAL A 101 -16.14 -22.68 -9.97
N GLU A 102 -15.96 -23.97 -9.70
CA GLU A 102 -16.91 -24.73 -8.90
C GLU A 102 -16.78 -24.34 -7.43
N HIS A 103 -17.88 -23.88 -6.82
CA HIS A 103 -18.02 -23.56 -5.41
C HIS A 103 -19.34 -24.15 -4.91
N ASP A 104 -19.28 -25.02 -3.90
CA ASP A 104 -20.45 -25.72 -3.34
C ASP A 104 -21.37 -26.37 -4.40
N GLY A 105 -20.76 -27.00 -5.41
CA GLY A 105 -21.47 -27.67 -6.51
C GLY A 105 -22.08 -26.73 -7.56
N GLN A 106 -21.83 -25.42 -7.47
CA GLN A 106 -22.30 -24.42 -8.43
C GLN A 106 -21.13 -23.77 -9.17
N MET A 107 -21.33 -23.44 -10.44
CA MET A 107 -20.34 -22.70 -11.22
C MET A 107 -20.46 -21.20 -10.95
N VAL A 108 -19.40 -20.61 -10.41
CA VAL A 108 -19.29 -19.17 -10.14
C VAL A 108 -18.36 -18.55 -11.17
N LYS A 109 -18.91 -17.60 -11.92
CA LYS A 109 -18.17 -16.84 -12.91
C LYS A 109 -17.19 -15.87 -12.24
N CYS A 110 -15.90 -16.11 -12.41
CA CYS A 110 -14.84 -15.35 -11.77
C CYS A 110 -13.89 -14.71 -12.79
N ARG A 111 -13.40 -13.52 -12.46
CA ARG A 111 -12.18 -12.99 -13.07
C ARG A 111 -10.98 -13.67 -12.39
N THR A 112 -9.97 -14.04 -13.17
CA THR A 112 -8.67 -14.45 -12.66
C THR A 112 -7.58 -13.93 -13.60
N TYR A 113 -6.32 -14.23 -13.31
CA TYR A 113 -5.18 -13.72 -14.06
C TYR A 113 -4.36 -14.88 -14.60
N GLU A 114 -3.73 -14.72 -15.75
CA GLU A 114 -2.79 -15.70 -16.30
C GLU A 114 -1.54 -14.97 -16.80
N MET A 115 -0.32 -15.44 -16.48
CA MET A 115 0.91 -14.79 -16.96
C MET A 115 1.02 -14.92 -18.49
N GLN A 116 1.44 -13.86 -19.19
CA GLN A 116 1.66 -13.93 -20.65
C GLN A 116 2.75 -14.95 -21.05
N LYS A 117 2.66 -15.48 -22.28
CA LYS A 117 3.44 -16.64 -22.74
C LYS A 117 4.80 -16.26 -23.35
N LYS A 118 5.86 -16.33 -22.55
CA LYS A 118 7.22 -16.86 -22.82
C LYS A 118 8.12 -16.35 -21.69
N THR A 119 8.30 -17.19 -20.70
CA THR A 119 9.19 -16.93 -19.59
C THR A 119 10.59 -17.45 -19.88
N THR A 120 11.57 -16.77 -19.30
CA THR A 120 12.96 -16.82 -19.74
C THR A 120 13.78 -17.95 -19.11
N GLY A 121 13.15 -18.95 -18.50
CA GLY A 121 13.85 -20.12 -17.95
C GLY A 121 13.15 -20.79 -16.78
N TYR A 122 13.70 -21.94 -16.37
CA TYR A 122 13.28 -22.68 -15.18
C TYR A 122 13.58 -21.83 -13.94
N CYS A 123 12.52 -21.39 -13.25
CA CYS A 123 12.64 -20.60 -12.03
C CYS A 123 11.71 -21.18 -10.97
N LEU A 124 12.27 -21.59 -9.83
CA LEU A 124 11.50 -22.06 -8.69
C LEU A 124 10.95 -20.86 -7.88
N PRO A 125 9.82 -21.03 -7.17
CA PRO A 125 9.37 -20.05 -6.19
C PRO A 125 10.42 -19.86 -5.09
N SER A 126 10.37 -18.73 -4.37
CA SER A 126 11.14 -18.59 -3.15
C SER A 126 10.47 -19.31 -1.98
N PRO A 127 11.22 -19.74 -0.94
CA PRO A 127 10.63 -20.29 0.28
C PRO A 127 9.58 -19.34 0.89
N HIS A 128 9.84 -18.04 0.80
CA HIS A 128 8.97 -16.97 1.27
C HIS A 128 7.65 -16.89 0.50
N TYR A 129 7.68 -16.95 -0.84
CA TYR A 129 6.45 -16.95 -1.65
C TYR A 129 5.63 -18.22 -1.40
N LYS A 130 6.31 -19.39 -1.40
CA LYS A 130 5.70 -20.68 -1.13
C LYS A 130 5.03 -20.71 0.25
N LYS A 131 5.68 -20.13 1.27
CA LYS A 131 5.09 -19.98 2.61
C LYS A 131 3.79 -19.15 2.59
N VAL A 132 3.78 -17.98 1.95
CA VAL A 132 2.56 -17.15 1.85
C VAL A 132 1.43 -17.88 1.14
N LEU A 133 1.76 -18.62 0.08
CA LEU A 133 0.80 -19.44 -0.67
C LEU A 133 0.17 -20.52 0.21
N ILE A 134 0.99 -21.27 0.95
CA ILE A 134 0.56 -22.37 1.84
C ILE A 134 -0.22 -21.82 3.04
N ASP A 135 0.28 -20.76 3.69
CA ASP A 135 -0.39 -20.13 4.83
C ASP A 135 -1.79 -19.64 4.41
N GLY A 136 -1.92 -19.06 3.21
CA GLY A 136 -3.21 -18.63 2.67
C GLY A 136 -4.15 -19.78 2.34
N ALA A 137 -3.62 -20.89 1.80
CA ALA A 137 -4.39 -22.10 1.55
C ALA A 137 -4.95 -22.68 2.86
N ARG A 138 -4.13 -22.77 3.91
CA ARG A 138 -4.54 -23.22 5.25
C ARG A 138 -5.54 -22.27 5.90
N GLN A 139 -5.29 -20.96 5.85
CA GLN A 139 -6.16 -19.93 6.44
C GLN A 139 -7.59 -20.02 5.90
N ASN A 140 -7.77 -20.31 4.62
CA ASN A 140 -9.08 -20.37 3.98
C ASN A 140 -9.64 -21.81 3.90
N GLY A 141 -8.99 -22.79 4.53
CA GLY A 141 -9.49 -24.16 4.59
C GLY A 141 -9.53 -24.87 3.23
N LEU A 142 -8.53 -24.66 2.37
CA LEU A 142 -8.36 -25.49 1.17
C LEU A 142 -8.11 -26.95 1.59
N PRO A 143 -8.51 -27.94 0.77
CA PRO A 143 -8.34 -29.36 1.11
C PRO A 143 -6.90 -29.71 1.46
N GLU A 144 -6.68 -30.52 2.50
CA GLU A 144 -5.34 -30.84 3.00
C GLU A 144 -4.48 -31.52 1.92
N GLU A 145 -5.06 -32.41 1.12
CA GLU A 145 -4.37 -33.03 -0.03
C GLU A 145 -3.85 -31.99 -1.04
N TYR A 146 -4.54 -30.85 -1.18
CA TYR A 146 -4.08 -29.75 -2.01
C TYR A 146 -2.99 -28.94 -1.34
N VAL A 147 -3.04 -28.76 -0.01
CA VAL A 147 -1.97 -28.12 0.75
C VAL A 147 -0.69 -28.95 0.64
N GLU A 148 -0.77 -30.27 0.78
CA GLU A 148 0.36 -31.20 0.55
C GLU A 148 0.90 -31.10 -0.88
N TYR A 149 0.02 -30.99 -1.88
CA TYR A 149 0.41 -30.72 -3.27
C TYR A 149 1.19 -29.40 -3.40
N LEU A 150 0.76 -28.32 -2.75
CA LEU A 150 1.49 -27.04 -2.73
C LEU A 150 2.84 -27.15 -2.00
N GLU A 151 2.91 -27.97 -0.96
CA GLU A 151 4.14 -28.25 -0.21
C GLU A 151 5.15 -29.09 -1.00
N SER A 152 4.69 -29.90 -1.96
CA SER A 152 5.57 -30.76 -2.78
C SER A 152 6.47 -30.00 -3.76
N PHE A 153 6.15 -28.75 -4.10
CA PHE A 153 6.96 -27.97 -5.04
C PHE A 153 8.32 -27.61 -4.45
N GLU A 154 9.40 -27.81 -5.20
CA GLU A 154 10.71 -27.30 -4.82
C GLU A 154 10.73 -25.77 -4.80
N ASP A 155 11.52 -25.20 -3.89
CA ASP A 155 11.83 -23.77 -3.87
C ASP A 155 13.31 -23.53 -4.20
N ASN A 156 13.66 -22.28 -4.47
CA ASN A 156 15.03 -21.89 -4.84
C ASN A 156 15.99 -21.70 -3.65
N GLY A 157 15.56 -22.00 -2.42
CA GLY A 157 16.38 -21.90 -1.21
C GLY A 157 16.80 -20.48 -0.78
N VAL A 158 16.26 -19.41 -1.39
CA VAL A 158 16.67 -18.04 -1.04
C VAL A 158 16.27 -17.68 0.39
N THR A 159 17.25 -17.35 1.21
CA THR A 159 17.07 -16.97 2.63
C THR A 159 16.85 -15.47 2.82
N LYS A 160 17.30 -14.64 1.87
CA LYS A 160 17.07 -13.19 1.92
C LYS A 160 15.58 -12.90 1.80
N THR A 161 15.04 -12.15 2.76
CA THR A 161 13.62 -11.80 2.80
C THR A 161 13.23 -10.88 1.64
N PRO A 162 12.31 -11.30 0.74
CA PRO A 162 11.84 -10.47 -0.35
C PRO A 162 11.02 -9.26 0.12
N PRO A 163 11.06 -8.11 -0.59
CA PRO A 163 10.27 -6.93 -0.22
C PRO A 163 8.77 -7.21 -0.09
N ASN A 164 8.19 -8.03 -0.98
CA ASN A 164 6.77 -8.34 -0.92
C ASN A 164 6.43 -9.22 0.29
N TYR A 165 7.33 -10.10 0.72
CA TYR A 165 7.12 -10.92 1.90
C TYR A 165 7.11 -10.09 3.19
N ARG A 166 7.99 -9.08 3.30
CA ARG A 166 7.99 -8.16 4.46
C ARG A 166 6.64 -7.48 4.61
N LYS A 167 6.11 -6.91 3.51
CA LYS A 167 4.77 -6.29 3.50
C LYS A 167 3.66 -7.23 3.97
N VAL A 168 3.72 -8.50 3.57
CA VAL A 168 2.75 -9.50 4.02
C VAL A 168 2.88 -9.76 5.51
N MET A 169 4.11 -9.95 6.01
CA MET A 169 4.33 -10.23 7.43
C MET A 169 3.93 -9.04 8.31
N ASP A 170 4.20 -7.81 7.88
CA ASP A 170 3.74 -6.59 8.56
C ASP A 170 2.20 -6.56 8.67
N MET A 171 1.50 -6.99 7.61
CA MET A 171 0.03 -7.07 7.61
C MET A 171 -0.48 -8.21 8.51
N VAL A 172 0.16 -9.39 8.47
CA VAL A 172 -0.18 -10.53 9.36
C VAL A 172 -0.01 -10.16 10.83
N GLU A 173 1.07 -9.47 11.18
CA GLU A 173 1.30 -8.99 12.53
C GLU A 173 0.23 -7.96 12.94
N THR A 174 -0.22 -7.11 12.02
CA THR A 174 -1.32 -6.16 12.28
C THR A 174 -2.62 -6.89 12.64
N PHE A 175 -3.03 -7.90 11.86
CA PHE A 175 -4.26 -8.66 12.13
C PHE A 175 -4.18 -9.50 13.42
N ARG A 176 -3.05 -10.15 13.70
CA ARG A 176 -2.86 -10.92 14.94
C ARG A 176 -3.01 -10.04 16.17
N ASN A 177 -2.38 -8.86 16.15
CA ASN A 177 -2.50 -7.92 17.26
C ASN A 177 -3.94 -7.39 17.41
N ASP A 178 -4.72 -7.25 16.34
CA ASP A 178 -6.13 -6.84 16.43
C ASP A 178 -7.01 -7.94 17.06
N GLU A 179 -6.79 -9.22 16.71
CA GLU A 179 -7.49 -10.36 17.31
C GLU A 179 -7.15 -10.52 18.80
N ASP A 180 -5.88 -10.41 19.17
CA ASP A 180 -5.43 -10.49 20.58
C ASP A 180 -6.00 -9.33 21.42
N ASN A 181 -6.05 -8.10 20.88
CA ASN A 181 -6.66 -6.96 21.56
C ASN A 181 -8.19 -7.08 21.71
N SER A 182 -8.87 -7.76 20.77
CA SER A 182 -10.31 -8.04 20.87
C SER A 182 -10.63 -9.07 21.96
N ASN A 183 -9.77 -10.08 22.13
CA ASN A 183 -9.88 -11.08 23.19
C ASN A 183 -9.50 -10.52 24.58
N ASP A 184 -8.57 -9.56 24.63
CA ASP A 184 -8.22 -8.88 25.87
C ASP A 184 -9.31 -7.90 26.34
N ALA A 185 -10.07 -7.27 25.45
CA ALA A 185 -11.17 -6.37 25.83
C ALA A 185 -12.24 -7.04 26.73
N ASP A 186 -12.55 -8.31 26.49
CA ASP A 186 -13.46 -9.11 27.33
C ASP A 186 -12.84 -9.48 28.70
N LYS A 187 -11.51 -9.45 28.81
CA LYS A 187 -10.75 -9.72 30.02
C LYS A 187 -10.55 -8.44 30.85
N TYR A 188 -10.40 -7.29 30.19
CA TYR A 188 -10.25 -5.96 30.79
C TYR A 188 -11.48 -5.49 31.59
N LEU A 189 -12.68 -6.04 31.34
CA LEU A 189 -13.89 -5.77 32.12
C LEU A 189 -13.95 -6.50 33.47
N LYS A 190 -12.99 -7.39 33.79
CA LYS A 190 -13.03 -8.21 35.01
C LYS A 190 -11.96 -7.92 36.06
N ASN A 191 -10.88 -7.20 35.77
CA ASN A 191 -9.84 -6.93 36.77
C ASN A 191 -9.17 -5.57 36.56
N SER A 192 -9.73 -4.52 37.17
CA SER A 192 -9.07 -3.23 37.30
C SER A 192 -8.27 -3.16 38.60
N SER A 193 -6.99 -3.55 38.56
CA SER A 193 -5.96 -3.05 39.48
C SER A 193 -4.58 -3.57 39.07
N SER A 194 -3.62 -2.64 39.01
CA SER A 194 -2.19 -2.79 38.70
C SER A 194 -1.77 -2.75 37.23
N ILE A 195 -1.08 -1.66 36.89
CA ILE A 195 -0.46 -1.33 35.61
C ILE A 195 0.94 -1.94 35.57
N SER A 196 1.32 -2.56 34.46
CA SER A 196 2.71 -2.61 34.02
C SER A 196 2.81 -2.44 32.51
N LYS A 197 3.88 -1.74 32.11
CA LYS A 197 4.24 -1.32 30.76
C LYS A 197 4.48 -2.52 29.84
N ASP A 198 3.81 -2.57 28.70
CA ASP A 198 4.30 -3.30 27.53
C ASP A 198 3.90 -2.60 26.23
N GLN A 199 4.80 -2.63 25.25
CA GLN A 199 4.92 -1.64 24.18
C GLN A 199 4.72 -2.29 22.80
N SER A 200 3.53 -2.82 22.53
CA SER A 200 3.14 -3.24 21.17
C SER A 200 1.62 -3.28 21.00
N VAL A 201 0.98 -2.11 21.05
CA VAL A 201 -0.42 -1.95 20.63
C VAL A 201 -0.45 -1.82 19.10
N SER A 202 -1.31 -2.59 18.41
CA SER A 202 -1.57 -2.51 16.96
C SER A 202 -1.64 -1.05 16.52
N ARG A 203 -0.93 -0.64 15.47
CA ARG A 203 -0.77 0.78 15.09
C ARG A 203 -2.10 1.43 14.67
N THR A 204 -3.04 0.67 14.14
CA THR A 204 -4.41 1.13 13.81
C THR A 204 -5.23 1.29 15.08
N VAL A 205 -5.16 0.32 15.99
CA VAL A 205 -5.81 0.37 17.31
C VAL A 205 -5.19 1.47 18.19
N SER A 206 -3.88 1.70 18.09
CA SER A 206 -3.12 2.78 18.73
C SER A 206 -3.49 4.13 18.14
N CYS A 207 -3.73 4.24 16.84
CA CYS A 207 -4.26 5.44 16.20
C CYS A 207 -5.68 5.75 16.71
N ILE A 208 -6.58 4.75 16.70
CA ILE A 208 -7.95 4.86 17.22
C ILE A 208 -7.96 5.19 18.73
N LEU A 209 -7.05 4.60 19.52
CA LEU A 209 -6.87 4.87 20.95
C LEU A 209 -6.27 6.26 21.20
N SER A 210 -5.29 6.69 20.40
CA SER A 210 -4.68 8.02 20.50
C SER A 210 -5.70 9.12 20.21
N VAL A 211 -6.57 8.93 19.21
CA VAL A 211 -7.69 9.83 18.88
C VAL A 211 -8.70 9.87 20.04
N LYS A 212 -9.04 8.73 20.63
CA LYS A 212 -9.92 8.65 21.83
C LYS A 212 -9.30 9.32 23.07
N MET A 213 -7.98 9.30 23.22
CA MET A 213 -7.27 9.93 24.34
C MET A 213 -7.06 11.44 24.19
N SER A 214 -7.12 12.00 22.97
CA SER A 214 -7.05 13.44 22.70
C SER A 214 -8.35 14.22 22.98
N GLY A 215 -9.41 13.56 23.44
CA GLY A 215 -10.61 14.23 23.97
C GLY A 215 -11.63 14.70 22.92
N GLU A 216 -11.46 14.38 21.64
CA GLU A 216 -12.45 14.67 20.60
C GLU A 216 -13.29 13.40 20.29
N ILE A 217 -14.54 13.43 20.77
CA ILE A 217 -15.74 12.66 20.35
C ILE A 217 -16.13 11.40 21.16
N GLN A 218 -17.44 11.35 21.50
CA GLN A 218 -18.18 10.28 22.18
C GLN A 218 -18.48 9.07 21.25
N ARG A 219 -18.81 7.94 21.87
CA ARG A 219 -18.91 6.57 21.33
C ARG A 219 -19.68 6.42 20.00
N ASN A 220 -19.18 5.49 19.16
CA ASN A 220 -19.70 4.93 17.89
C ASN A 220 -19.48 5.73 16.59
N ASP A 221 -18.23 5.89 16.16
CA ASP A 221 -17.93 6.26 14.76
C ASP A 221 -16.94 5.28 14.11
N HIS A 222 -17.39 4.65 13.02
CA HIS A 222 -16.58 3.84 12.08
C HIS A 222 -15.70 4.71 11.16
N ASN A 223 -15.38 5.95 11.56
CA ASN A 223 -14.72 6.94 10.71
C ASN A 223 -13.56 7.62 11.45
N SER A 224 -12.68 6.81 12.05
CA SER A 224 -11.49 7.34 12.72
C SER A 224 -10.54 7.92 11.67
N THR A 225 -10.09 9.15 11.86
CA THR A 225 -9.15 9.82 10.95
C THR A 225 -7.89 10.26 11.70
N PHE A 226 -6.76 10.33 11.00
CA PHE A 226 -5.51 10.89 11.53
C PHE A 226 -4.99 12.03 10.65
N LEU A 227 -4.09 12.83 11.21
CA LEU A 227 -3.43 13.92 10.50
C LEU A 227 -2.08 13.46 9.94
N TYR A 228 -1.89 13.64 8.64
CA TYR A 228 -0.65 13.33 7.92
C TYR A 228 0.01 14.62 7.42
N PHE A 229 1.23 14.89 7.86
CA PHE A 229 2.03 16.00 7.37
C PHE A 229 2.88 15.58 6.17
N SER A 230 2.64 16.22 5.04
CA SER A 230 3.36 15.99 3.79
C SER A 230 4.27 17.16 3.44
N TYR A 231 5.47 16.86 2.94
CA TYR A 231 6.48 17.86 2.55
C TYR A 231 7.14 17.55 1.19
N GLY A 232 6.73 16.46 0.53
CA GLY A 232 7.26 15.99 -0.75
C GLY A 232 6.20 16.00 -1.86
N SER A 233 6.19 15.01 -2.76
CA SER A 233 5.21 14.98 -3.86
C SER A 233 3.74 14.97 -3.40
N ASN A 234 3.46 14.47 -2.19
CA ASN A 234 2.12 14.48 -1.59
C ASN A 234 1.65 15.87 -1.14
N LEU A 235 2.44 16.93 -1.36
CA LEU A 235 1.92 18.29 -1.32
C LEU A 235 0.81 18.50 -2.35
N MET A 236 0.86 17.82 -3.50
CA MET A 236 -0.15 17.96 -4.55
C MET A 236 -1.34 17.03 -4.31
N LYS A 237 -2.56 17.58 -4.34
CA LYS A 237 -3.81 16.87 -4.08
C LYS A 237 -3.99 15.66 -5.00
N GLU A 238 -3.83 15.86 -6.31
CA GLU A 238 -3.97 14.81 -7.32
C GLU A 238 -2.96 13.69 -7.09
N ARG A 239 -1.77 14.02 -6.58
CA ARG A 239 -0.73 13.03 -6.28
C ARG A 239 -1.11 12.16 -5.09
N ILE A 240 -1.53 12.76 -3.97
CA ILE A 240 -1.88 12.01 -2.76
C ILE A 240 -3.14 11.17 -2.97
N GLN A 241 -4.12 11.69 -3.72
CA GLN A 241 -5.41 11.02 -3.96
C GLN A 241 -5.34 9.83 -4.92
N ILE A 242 -4.26 9.66 -5.70
CA ILE A 242 -4.04 8.42 -6.49
C ILE A 242 -4.09 7.18 -5.59
N ASN A 243 -3.56 7.29 -4.36
CA ASN A 243 -3.44 6.17 -3.44
C ASN A 243 -4.25 6.35 -2.15
N ASN A 244 -4.65 7.58 -1.84
CA ASN A 244 -5.45 7.91 -0.65
C ASN A 244 -6.64 8.76 -1.11
N PRO A 245 -7.66 8.17 -1.77
CA PRO A 245 -8.75 8.92 -2.37
C PRO A 245 -9.56 9.73 -1.35
N THR A 246 -9.56 9.31 -0.08
CA THR A 246 -10.24 10.01 1.03
C THR A 246 -9.43 11.18 1.61
N ALA A 247 -8.20 11.43 1.13
CA ALA A 247 -7.36 12.49 1.69
C ALA A 247 -8.00 13.86 1.48
N GLU A 248 -8.31 14.51 2.60
CA GLU A 248 -8.89 15.85 2.65
C GLU A 248 -7.84 16.84 3.17
N MET A 249 -7.73 18.00 2.54
CA MET A 249 -6.81 19.04 3.01
C MET A 249 -7.30 19.56 4.37
N TYR A 250 -6.45 19.44 5.39
CA TYR A 250 -6.73 19.96 6.74
C TYR A 250 -6.15 21.37 6.92
N GLY A 251 -4.96 21.65 6.39
CA GLY A 251 -4.36 22.97 6.41
C GLY A 251 -2.88 23.00 6.03
N VAL A 252 -2.32 24.20 5.91
CA VAL A 252 -0.87 24.39 5.75
C VAL A 252 -0.22 24.44 7.13
N GLY A 253 0.91 23.77 7.27
CA GLY A 253 1.62 23.66 8.54
C GLY A 253 3.11 23.88 8.42
N LYS A 254 3.72 24.31 9.54
CA LYS A 254 5.15 24.52 9.71
C LYS A 254 5.71 23.54 10.74
N LEU A 255 6.76 22.82 10.34
CA LEU A 255 7.56 21.96 11.21
C LEU A 255 8.88 22.67 11.56
N THR A 256 9.04 23.11 12.80
CA THR A 256 10.24 23.82 13.29
C THR A 256 11.28 22.84 13.83
N GLY A 257 12.57 23.12 13.65
CA GLY A 257 13.69 22.27 14.08
C GLY A 257 14.06 21.18 13.09
N TRP A 258 13.58 21.27 11.84
CA TRP A 258 13.79 20.28 10.78
C TRP A 258 14.12 20.98 9.47
N HIS A 259 14.89 20.33 8.60
CA HIS A 259 15.15 20.80 7.24
C HIS A 259 14.78 19.74 6.21
N LEU A 260 14.41 20.19 5.02
CA LEU A 260 14.13 19.37 3.85
C LEU A 260 15.46 19.01 3.15
N THR A 261 15.62 17.74 2.78
CA THR A 261 16.72 17.25 1.95
C THR A 261 16.20 16.19 0.96
N TYR A 262 17.06 15.72 0.07
CA TYR A 262 16.75 14.65 -0.87
C TYR A 262 17.75 13.51 -0.73
N ASP A 263 17.25 12.31 -0.48
CA ASP A 263 18.06 11.12 -0.28
C ASP A 263 17.67 10.04 -1.31
N VAL A 264 18.57 9.07 -1.53
CA VAL A 264 18.29 7.87 -2.33
C VAL A 264 18.30 6.63 -1.43
N PRO A 265 17.43 5.64 -1.67
CA PRO A 265 17.49 4.36 -0.96
C PRO A 265 18.76 3.57 -1.35
N LEU A 266 19.38 2.83 -0.41
CA LEU A 266 20.58 2.02 -0.67
C LEU A 266 20.36 0.92 -1.74
N ASP A 267 19.13 0.45 -1.90
CA ASP A 267 18.72 -0.47 -2.96
C ASP A 267 18.39 0.34 -4.24
N TYR A 268 19.44 0.73 -4.96
CA TYR A 268 19.41 1.54 -6.19
C TYR A 268 18.73 0.79 -7.36
N GLU A 269 17.43 0.53 -7.22
CA GLU A 269 16.51 0.36 -8.35
C GLU A 269 16.23 1.75 -8.94
N PRO A 270 16.03 1.88 -10.27
CA PRO A 270 15.69 3.16 -10.86
C PRO A 270 14.43 3.71 -10.18
N SER A 271 14.62 4.81 -9.43
CA SER A 271 13.54 5.53 -8.77
C SER A 271 12.42 5.76 -9.77
N GLN A 272 11.17 5.52 -9.39
CA GLN A 272 10.01 5.85 -10.23
C GLN A 272 9.86 7.36 -10.48
N TRP A 273 10.72 8.16 -9.83
CA TRP A 273 10.91 9.59 -10.01
C TRP A 273 12.21 9.96 -10.73
N TYR A 274 13.03 9.00 -11.15
CA TYR A 274 14.34 9.20 -11.79
C TYR A 274 15.28 10.17 -11.04
N GLY A 275 15.18 10.21 -9.72
CA GLY A 275 15.99 11.08 -8.89
C GLY A 275 15.79 10.78 -7.41
N ALA A 276 16.48 11.56 -6.59
CA ALA A 276 16.37 11.52 -5.14
C ALA A 276 14.97 11.95 -4.67
N SER A 277 14.50 11.34 -3.59
CA SER A 277 13.18 11.62 -3.02
C SER A 277 13.32 12.50 -1.79
N ALA A 278 12.32 13.35 -1.57
CA ALA A 278 12.28 14.27 -0.43
C ALA A 278 12.27 13.50 0.90
N THR A 279 13.06 13.95 1.86
CA THR A 279 13.01 13.53 3.27
C THR A 279 13.28 14.73 4.16
N ILE A 280 12.85 14.65 5.41
CA ILE A 280 13.19 15.63 6.44
C ILE A 280 14.23 15.07 7.39
N ARG A 281 15.06 15.96 7.95
CA ARG A 281 16.08 15.61 8.95
C ARG A 281 16.06 16.64 10.08
N PRO A 282 16.41 16.25 11.32
CA PRO A 282 16.58 17.20 12.40
C PRO A 282 17.62 18.27 12.03
N GLY A 283 17.28 19.52 12.32
CA GLY A 283 18.08 20.71 12.05
C GLY A 283 18.30 21.55 13.31
N GLY A 284 18.83 22.76 13.14
CA GLY A 284 18.90 23.76 14.19
C GLY A 284 17.54 24.37 14.51
N SER A 285 17.45 25.15 15.60
CA SER A 285 16.20 25.78 16.05
C SER A 285 15.58 26.75 15.04
N ASN A 286 16.37 27.23 14.07
CA ASN A 286 15.94 28.14 13.02
C ASN A 286 15.55 27.41 11.73
N ASP A 287 15.80 26.11 11.63
CA ASP A 287 15.40 25.32 10.46
C ASP A 287 13.90 25.02 10.53
N TYR A 288 13.24 25.05 9.37
CA TYR A 288 11.84 24.70 9.28
C TYR A 288 11.47 24.08 7.92
N VAL A 289 10.37 23.33 7.93
CA VAL A 289 9.76 22.75 6.73
C VAL A 289 8.29 23.14 6.70
N TYR A 290 7.85 23.80 5.63
CA TYR A 290 6.42 23.96 5.38
C TYR A 290 5.89 22.75 4.61
N GLY A 291 4.63 22.41 4.88
CA GLY A 291 3.95 21.32 4.24
C GLY A 291 2.44 21.42 4.32
N VAL A 292 1.76 20.40 3.80
CA VAL A 292 0.31 20.27 3.86
C VAL A 292 -0.04 19.17 4.86
N VAL A 293 -0.92 19.51 5.80
CA VAL A 293 -1.58 18.56 6.69
C VAL A 293 -2.82 18.05 5.99
N TRP A 294 -2.91 16.72 5.88
CA TRP A 294 -4.05 16.00 5.33
C TRP A 294 -4.79 15.28 6.45
N LYS A 295 -6.12 15.29 6.39
CA LYS A 295 -6.98 14.42 7.20
C LYS A 295 -7.26 13.16 6.38
N ILE A 296 -6.90 12.00 6.92
CA ILE A 296 -6.95 10.72 6.22
C ILE A 296 -7.64 9.69 7.11
N ASN A 297 -8.48 8.84 6.53
CA ASN A 297 -9.12 7.75 7.29
C ASN A 297 -8.05 6.76 7.79
N CYS A 298 -8.19 6.28 9.02
CA CYS A 298 -7.33 5.27 9.62
C CYS A 298 -7.31 3.96 8.80
N GLU A 299 -8.38 3.64 8.07
CA GLU A 299 -8.43 2.50 7.14
C GLU A 299 -7.43 2.66 5.98
N ASP A 300 -7.12 3.90 5.60
CA ASP A 300 -6.13 4.22 4.55
C ASP A 300 -4.68 4.28 5.10
N MET A 301 -4.47 4.08 6.40
CA MET A 301 -3.15 4.18 7.04
C MET A 301 -2.18 3.11 6.54
N THR A 302 -2.68 1.90 6.26
CA THR A 302 -1.89 0.79 5.69
C THR A 302 -1.39 1.12 4.29
N TYR A 303 -2.12 1.95 3.52
CA TYR A 303 -1.68 2.42 2.21
C TYR A 303 -0.47 3.35 2.32
N LEU A 304 -0.50 4.33 3.22
CA LEU A 304 0.63 5.24 3.42
C LEU A 304 1.89 4.52 3.90
N ASP A 305 1.78 3.63 4.89
CA ASP A 305 2.93 2.85 5.38
C ASP A 305 3.49 1.91 4.27
N SER A 306 2.63 1.36 3.40
CA SER A 306 3.04 0.48 2.30
C SER A 306 3.67 1.22 1.10
N GLN A 307 3.36 2.51 0.91
CA GLN A 307 3.99 3.40 -0.06
C GLN A 307 5.42 3.75 0.38
N GLU A 308 5.57 3.95 1.69
CA GLU A 308 6.74 4.53 2.33
C GLU A 308 7.69 3.47 2.89
N THR A 309 7.77 2.28 2.30
CA THR A 309 8.71 1.19 2.70
C THR A 309 10.19 1.58 2.83
N LYS A 310 10.57 2.75 2.32
CA LYS A 310 11.91 3.34 2.39
C LYS A 310 12.06 4.37 3.51
N TYR A 311 10.97 4.67 4.21
CA TYR A 311 10.87 5.67 5.27
C TYR A 311 10.32 5.03 6.55
N LYS A 312 10.81 5.50 7.69
CA LYS A 312 10.21 5.24 9.00
C LYS A 312 9.07 6.23 9.24
N PRO A 313 7.92 5.80 9.79
CA PRO A 313 6.93 6.72 10.30
C PRO A 313 7.51 7.46 11.52
N ILE A 314 7.24 8.74 11.59
CA ILE A 314 7.56 9.60 12.72
C ILE A 314 6.33 10.40 13.11
N GLU A 315 6.31 10.86 14.35
CA GLU A 315 5.28 11.74 14.84
C GLU A 315 5.89 13.11 15.09
N VAL A 316 5.26 14.14 14.53
CA VAL A 316 5.77 15.52 14.53
C VAL A 316 4.68 16.47 14.98
N GLN A 317 5.09 17.54 15.65
CA GLN A 317 4.20 18.62 16.07
C GLN A 317 4.27 19.74 15.04
N ILE A 318 3.14 20.06 14.43
CA ILE A 318 3.02 21.00 13.33
C ILE A 318 2.26 22.23 13.79
N GLU A 319 2.83 23.40 13.55
CA GLU A 319 2.16 24.69 13.76
C GLU A 319 1.36 25.05 12.51
N LEU A 320 0.03 25.10 12.63
CA LEU A 320 -0.85 25.54 11.56
C LEU A 320 -0.78 27.05 11.38
N SER A 321 -1.26 27.54 10.23
CA SER A 321 -1.35 28.97 9.91
C SER A 321 -2.15 29.80 10.92
N ASP A 322 -3.05 29.18 11.68
CA ASP A 322 -3.84 29.84 12.73
C ASP A 322 -3.18 29.80 14.12
N GLY A 323 -1.95 29.28 14.21
CA GLY A 323 -1.16 29.16 15.44
C GLY A 323 -1.47 27.91 16.27
N ARG A 324 -2.43 27.06 15.87
CA ARG A 324 -2.69 25.79 16.58
C ARG A 324 -1.56 24.80 16.32
N LEU A 325 -1.16 24.09 17.38
CA LEU A 325 -0.22 22.97 17.28
C LEU A 325 -1.00 21.67 17.16
N VAL A 326 -0.80 20.95 16.06
CA VAL A 326 -1.41 19.64 15.81
C VAL A 326 -0.36 18.55 15.72
N LYS A 327 -0.70 17.36 16.21
CA LYS A 327 0.16 16.19 16.15
C LYS A 327 -0.11 15.47 14.84
N CYS A 328 0.92 15.29 14.02
CA CYS A 328 0.80 14.66 12.71
C CYS A 328 1.74 13.47 12.61
N ARG A 329 1.28 12.44 11.90
CA ARG A 329 2.16 11.43 11.34
C ARG A 329 2.92 12.04 10.16
N SER A 330 4.18 11.70 10.02
CA SER A 330 5.02 12.04 8.86
C SER A 330 5.98 10.88 8.61
N TYR A 331 6.83 11.00 7.60
CA TYR A 331 7.80 9.97 7.25
C TYR A 331 9.21 10.55 7.20
N GLU A 332 10.22 9.74 7.48
CA GLU A 332 11.65 10.09 7.36
C GLU A 332 12.40 8.92 6.73
N MET A 333 13.22 9.14 5.70
CA MET A 333 13.92 8.05 5.00
C MET A 333 14.89 7.32 5.94
N HIS A 334 14.88 5.98 5.94
CA HIS A 334 15.57 5.13 6.93
C HIS A 334 17.09 5.37 7.04
N GLN A 335 17.77 5.60 5.92
CA GLN A 335 19.23 5.71 5.88
C GLN A 335 19.64 6.98 5.15
N ARG A 336 20.60 7.69 5.75
CA ARG A 336 21.34 8.76 5.06
C ARG A 336 22.23 8.12 4.02
N THR A 337 22.05 8.48 2.77
CA THR A 337 23.06 8.19 1.74
C THR A 337 24.07 9.31 1.67
N SER A 338 25.35 8.95 1.57
CA SER A 338 26.43 9.91 1.41
C SER A 338 26.50 10.38 -0.05
N GLY A 339 26.28 11.66 -0.28
CA GLY A 339 26.41 12.31 -1.59
C GLY A 339 25.40 13.44 -1.79
N ASN A 340 25.67 14.33 -2.75
CA ASN A 340 24.69 15.32 -3.21
C ASN A 340 23.70 14.63 -4.14
N HIS A 341 22.62 14.09 -3.58
CA HIS A 341 21.57 13.46 -4.38
C HIS A 341 20.53 14.50 -4.79
N LEU A 342 20.32 14.64 -6.10
CA LEU A 342 19.42 15.63 -6.66
C LEU A 342 18.08 14.98 -7.09
N PRO A 343 16.93 15.63 -6.85
CA PRO A 343 15.67 15.22 -7.43
C PRO A 343 15.69 15.34 -8.95
N SER A 344 14.74 14.69 -9.63
CA SER A 344 14.51 14.99 -11.04
C SER A 344 13.75 16.32 -11.21
N PRO A 345 13.89 17.01 -12.36
CA PRO A 345 13.11 18.21 -12.67
C PRO A 345 11.60 17.97 -12.50
N HIS A 346 11.13 16.81 -12.94
CA HIS A 346 9.73 16.39 -12.88
C HIS A 346 9.23 16.16 -11.45
N TYR A 347 10.06 15.57 -10.58
CA TYR A 347 9.68 15.39 -9.18
C TYR A 347 9.61 16.73 -8.44
N LYS A 348 10.62 17.59 -8.67
CA LYS A 348 10.64 18.97 -8.16
C LYS A 348 9.43 19.76 -8.63
N GLU A 349 9.05 19.61 -9.90
CA GLU A 349 7.86 20.25 -10.45
C GLU A 349 6.59 19.86 -9.70
N ILE A 350 6.37 18.57 -9.40
CA ILE A 350 5.21 18.11 -8.62
C ILE A 350 5.19 18.73 -7.22
N ILE A 351 6.35 18.80 -6.56
CA ILE A 351 6.48 19.45 -5.23
C ILE A 351 6.08 20.93 -5.32
N VAL A 352 6.65 21.67 -6.27
CA VAL A 352 6.38 23.11 -6.44
C VAL A 352 4.92 23.37 -6.84
N ARG A 353 4.35 22.55 -7.75
CA ARG A 353 2.93 22.64 -8.11
C ARG A 353 2.03 22.39 -6.91
N GLY A 354 2.33 21.38 -6.09
CA GLY A 354 1.60 21.10 -4.85
C GLY A 354 1.71 22.23 -3.83
N ALA A 355 2.91 22.81 -3.66
CA ALA A 355 3.13 23.95 -2.79
C ALA A 355 2.29 25.17 -3.20
N LYS A 356 2.27 25.48 -4.51
CA LYS A 356 1.45 26.56 -5.09
C LYS A 356 -0.05 26.27 -4.96
N GLN A 357 -0.48 25.05 -5.31
CA GLN A 357 -1.89 24.62 -5.22
C GLN A 357 -2.47 24.82 -3.82
N ASN A 358 -1.67 24.56 -2.78
CA ASN A 358 -2.09 24.63 -1.39
C ASN A 358 -1.71 25.96 -0.71
N ASN A 359 -1.25 26.96 -1.46
CA ASN A 359 -0.88 28.28 -0.95
C ASN A 359 0.14 28.25 0.20
N LEU A 360 1.22 27.46 0.05
CA LEU A 360 2.36 27.55 0.95
C LEU A 360 2.98 28.96 0.89
N PRO A 361 3.71 29.41 1.93
CA PRO A 361 4.34 30.73 1.94
C PRO A 361 5.24 30.96 0.72
N GLU A 362 5.14 32.16 0.13
CA GLU A 362 5.79 32.50 -1.14
C GLU A 362 7.33 32.42 -1.07
N ASP A 363 7.91 32.80 0.07
CA ASP A 363 9.33 32.63 0.34
C ASP A 363 9.75 31.16 0.38
N TYR A 364 8.91 30.28 0.94
CA TYR A 364 9.15 28.84 0.93
C TYR A 364 8.96 28.23 -0.46
N ILE A 365 7.99 28.70 -1.25
CA ILE A 365 7.84 28.27 -2.65
C ILE A 365 9.10 28.63 -3.45
N ARG A 366 9.64 29.85 -3.30
CA ARG A 366 10.91 30.25 -3.93
C ARG A 366 12.09 29.40 -3.46
N TYR A 367 12.12 29.02 -2.18
CA TYR A 367 13.11 28.09 -1.65
C TYR A 367 13.02 26.71 -2.34
N LEU A 368 11.81 26.17 -2.52
CA LEU A 368 11.59 24.91 -3.26
C LEU A 368 12.01 25.01 -4.74
N GLU A 369 11.69 26.13 -5.40
CA GLU A 369 12.09 26.42 -6.78
C GLU A 369 13.62 26.56 -6.94
N GLY A 370 14.32 27.02 -5.90
CA GLY A 370 15.76 27.21 -5.89
C GLY A 370 16.59 25.92 -5.73
N PHE A 371 15.98 24.80 -5.35
CA PHE A 371 16.74 23.54 -5.19
C PHE A 371 17.31 23.05 -6.52
N PRO A 372 18.58 22.61 -6.57
CA PRO A 372 19.13 21.98 -7.77
C PRO A 372 18.42 20.66 -8.07
N ASP A 373 18.27 20.33 -9.35
CA ASP A 373 17.79 19.04 -9.84
C ASP A 373 18.86 18.39 -10.75
N ASN A 374 18.64 17.13 -11.11
CA ASN A 374 19.60 16.35 -11.89
C ASN A 374 19.53 16.59 -13.41
N GLY A 375 18.69 17.50 -13.90
CA GLY A 375 18.58 17.85 -15.32
C GLY A 375 18.00 16.78 -16.24
N LEU A 376 17.48 15.66 -15.72
CA LEU A 376 16.90 14.60 -16.56
C LEU A 376 15.57 15.03 -17.19
N ALA A 377 15.58 15.19 -18.52
CA ALA A 377 14.44 15.65 -19.31
C ALA A 377 13.36 14.58 -19.55
N SER A 378 13.65 13.30 -19.36
CA SER A 378 12.67 12.22 -19.55
C SER A 378 11.67 12.18 -18.38
N PRO A 379 10.34 12.17 -18.65
CA PRO A 379 9.35 12.12 -17.59
C PRO A 379 9.36 10.77 -16.88
N PRO A 380 9.45 10.74 -15.53
CA PRO A 380 9.36 9.51 -14.77
C PRO A 380 7.97 8.86 -14.82
N PRO A 381 7.84 7.54 -14.61
CA PRO A 381 6.54 6.86 -14.58
C PRO A 381 5.55 7.47 -13.58
N ASN A 382 6.01 7.87 -12.39
CA ASN A 382 5.13 8.49 -11.40
C ASN A 382 4.65 9.89 -11.82
N TYR A 383 5.49 10.64 -12.55
CA TYR A 383 5.09 11.93 -13.09
C TYR A 383 3.97 11.77 -14.12
N LEU A 384 4.12 10.81 -15.03
CA LEU A 384 3.10 10.50 -16.04
C LEU A 384 1.76 10.11 -15.41
N LYS A 385 1.78 9.30 -14.34
CA LYS A 385 0.58 8.93 -13.58
C LYS A 385 -0.13 10.16 -12.99
N VAL A 386 0.62 11.10 -12.42
CA VAL A 386 0.03 12.33 -11.87
C VAL A 386 -0.55 13.19 -12.98
N MET A 387 0.18 13.39 -14.08
CA MET A 387 -0.28 14.23 -15.18
C MET A 387 -1.50 13.65 -15.90
N ASP A 388 -1.63 12.33 -15.99
CA ASP A 388 -2.83 11.69 -16.50
C ASP A 388 -4.08 12.05 -15.68
N VAL A 389 -3.98 12.01 -14.34
CA VAL A 389 -5.08 12.43 -13.44
C VAL A 389 -5.41 13.90 -13.64
N VAL A 390 -4.40 14.77 -13.68
CA VAL A 390 -4.58 16.22 -13.90
C VAL A 390 -5.30 16.48 -15.23
N ASN A 391 -4.87 15.83 -16.31
CA ASN A 391 -5.45 16.01 -17.64
C ASN A 391 -6.91 15.52 -17.72
N ARG A 392 -7.22 14.40 -17.05
CA ARG A 392 -8.60 13.89 -16.95
C ARG A 392 -9.52 14.87 -16.23
N LEU A 393 -9.08 15.42 -15.09
CA LEU A 393 -9.87 16.40 -14.31
C LEU A 393 -10.07 17.72 -15.07
N ALA A 394 -9.06 18.20 -15.79
CA ALA A 394 -9.18 19.39 -16.64
C ALA A 394 -10.21 19.18 -17.77
N SER A 395 -10.21 18.00 -18.39
CA SER A 395 -11.14 17.66 -19.47
C SER A 395 -12.59 17.55 -18.99
N GLN A 396 -12.81 17.06 -17.76
CA GLN A 396 -14.15 17.00 -17.15
C GLN A 396 -14.68 18.40 -16.77
N SER A 397 -13.80 19.31 -16.37
CA SER A 397 -14.17 20.69 -16.03
C SER A 397 -14.62 21.49 -17.26
N ASN A 398 -13.99 21.24 -18.41
CA ASN A 398 -14.31 21.90 -19.68
C ASN A 398 -15.58 21.37 -20.36
N ASN A 399 -16.04 20.15 -20.04
CA ASN A 399 -17.28 19.59 -20.58
C ASN A 399 -18.53 19.93 -19.74
N ASN A 400 -18.33 20.47 -18.53
CA ASN A 400 -19.39 20.88 -17.61
C ASN A 400 -19.52 22.41 -17.48
N SER A 401 -18.78 23.16 -18.30
CA SER A 401 -18.86 24.62 -18.47
C SER A 401 -19.51 24.92 -19.81
#